data_AF-M3BV93-F1
#
_entry.id   AF-M3BV93-F1
#
_cell.length_a   1.000
_cell.length_b   1.000
_cell.length_c   1.000
_cell.angle_alpha   90.00
_cell.angle_beta   90.00
_cell.angle_gamma   90.00
#
_symmetry.space_group_name_H-M   'P 1'
#
loop_
_entity.id
_entity.type
_entity.pdbx_description
1 polymer ?
#
loop_
_entity_poly.entity_id
_entity_poly.type
_entity_poly.pdbx_seq_one_letter_code
_entity_poly.pdbx_strand_id
1 'polypeptide(L)'
;MLTGNVKQLHWTQRIALVRHNLHTASRSGDFSFFKHLQAAGMMEGTNHFAELSATLGDEADTVMAAMDNLNGGMAYVHQDAFLNVYNNVKNAMRDEDSKQADRSKLYVDITMQKNMAEMAIDKLCNSALALIHEQPAAVAQDQAADVFITGLTLIADCVEVVMKQLDSMDQKMDDFIRLEESWNTVKASVIAANTGLKGVY
;
A
#
# COMPACT_ATOMS: atom_id res chain seq x y z
N MET A 1 -32.91 -18.38 12.07
CA MET A 1 -31.56 -17.87 12.41
C MET A 1 -30.58 -19.01 12.25
N LEU A 2 -29.86 -19.05 11.13
CA LEU A 2 -28.77 -20.00 10.93
C LEU A 2 -27.49 -19.26 11.30
N THR A 3 -27.04 -19.41 12.55
CA THR A 3 -25.66 -19.13 12.92
C THR A 3 -24.81 -20.24 12.31
N GLY A 4 -24.57 -20.14 11.00
CA GLY A 4 -23.56 -20.96 10.36
C GLY A 4 -22.24 -20.64 11.03
N ASN A 5 -21.57 -21.67 11.56
CA ASN A 5 -20.16 -21.60 11.93
C ASN A 5 -19.37 -21.27 10.65
N VAL A 6 -19.30 -19.99 10.29
CA VAL A 6 -18.39 -19.50 9.26
C VAL A 6 -17.02 -19.70 9.89
N LYS A 7 -16.30 -20.74 9.44
CA LYS A 7 -14.91 -20.93 9.81
C LYS A 7 -14.16 -19.68 9.33
N GLN A 8 -13.92 -18.74 10.24
CA GLN A 8 -13.07 -17.60 9.94
C GLN A 8 -11.64 -18.08 9.74
N LEU A 9 -10.97 -17.46 8.78
CA LEU A 9 -9.55 -17.68 8.57
C LEU A 9 -8.79 -17.17 9.81
N HIS A 10 -7.83 -17.96 10.27
CA HIS A 10 -6.91 -17.51 11.32
C HIS A 10 -6.17 -16.26 10.84
N TRP A 11 -5.85 -15.32 11.72
CA TRP A 11 -5.22 -14.04 11.34
C TRP A 11 -3.99 -14.20 10.45
N THR A 12 -3.13 -15.20 10.68
CA THR A 12 -1.97 -15.47 9.82
C THR A 12 -2.36 -15.80 8.37
N GLN A 13 -3.46 -16.51 8.18
CA GLN A 13 -4.01 -16.84 6.86
C GLN A 13 -4.59 -15.58 6.20
N ARG A 14 -5.24 -14.72 6.98
CA ARG A 14 -5.76 -13.42 6.50
C ARG A 14 -4.63 -12.52 6.02
N ILE A 15 -3.55 -12.39 6.79
CA ILE A 15 -2.34 -11.64 6.40
C ILE A 15 -1.68 -12.23 5.14
N ALA A 16 -1.54 -13.56 5.07
CA ALA A 16 -1.00 -14.22 3.89
C ALA A 16 -1.86 -13.96 2.63
N LEU A 17 -3.19 -13.96 2.78
CA LEU A 17 -4.13 -13.69 1.70
C LEU A 17 -4.02 -12.25 1.20
N VAL A 18 -4.03 -11.25 2.09
CA VAL A 18 -3.91 -9.84 1.66
C VAL A 18 -2.54 -9.56 1.04
N ARG A 19 -1.45 -10.15 1.57
CA ARG A 19 -0.12 -10.06 0.97
C ARG A 19 -0.09 -10.63 -0.44
N HIS A 20 -0.65 -11.82 -0.64
CA HIS A 20 -0.71 -12.46 -1.96
C HIS A 20 -1.54 -11.65 -2.96
N ASN A 21 -2.70 -11.12 -2.52
CA ASN A 21 -3.53 -10.27 -3.36
C ASN A 21 -2.85 -8.95 -3.70
N LEU A 22 -2.05 -8.37 -2.79
CA LEU A 22 -1.32 -7.14 -3.08
C LEU A 22 -0.24 -7.34 -4.14
N HIS A 23 0.53 -8.43 -4.05
CA HIS A 23 1.46 -8.81 -5.13
C HIS A 23 0.74 -9.00 -6.46
N THR A 24 -0.39 -9.71 -6.44
CA THR A 24 -1.17 -9.97 -7.65
C THR A 24 -1.70 -8.68 -8.25
N ALA A 25 -2.27 -7.80 -7.42
CA ALA A 25 -2.79 -6.50 -7.83
C ALA A 25 -1.70 -5.58 -8.39
N SER A 26 -0.53 -5.50 -7.76
CA SER A 26 0.61 -4.72 -8.27
C SER A 26 1.07 -5.18 -9.66
N ARG A 27 1.00 -6.49 -9.95
CA ARG A 27 1.40 -7.03 -11.26
C ARG A 27 0.33 -6.91 -12.32
N SER A 28 -0.93 -7.13 -11.96
CA SER A 28 -2.05 -7.15 -12.91
C SER A 28 -2.69 -5.78 -13.12
N GLY A 29 -2.48 -4.84 -12.19
CA GLY A 29 -3.22 -3.58 -12.11
C GLY A 29 -4.64 -3.72 -11.56
N ASP A 30 -5.06 -4.92 -11.13
CA ASP A 30 -6.40 -5.17 -10.60
C ASP A 30 -6.42 -5.12 -9.07
N PHE A 31 -6.85 -3.98 -8.54
CA PHE A 31 -7.02 -3.73 -7.11
C PHE A 31 -8.45 -4.00 -6.61
N SER A 32 -9.29 -4.65 -7.42
CA SER A 32 -10.71 -4.90 -7.07
C SER A 32 -10.86 -5.63 -5.74
N PHE A 33 -9.98 -6.59 -5.43
CA PHE A 33 -10.01 -7.29 -4.13
C PHE A 33 -10.01 -6.31 -2.94
N PHE A 34 -9.11 -5.32 -2.95
CA PHE A 34 -8.98 -4.36 -1.86
C PHE A 34 -10.16 -3.39 -1.80
N LYS A 35 -10.70 -2.98 -2.95
CA LYS A 35 -11.91 -2.14 -3.03
C LYS A 35 -13.12 -2.85 -2.43
N HIS A 36 -13.30 -4.12 -2.75
CA HIS A 36 -14.38 -4.93 -2.16
C HIS A 36 -14.16 -5.13 -0.66
N LEU A 37 -12.92 -5.37 -0.21
CA LEU A 37 -12.59 -5.53 1.20
C LEU A 37 -12.84 -4.24 2.00
N GLN A 38 -12.43 -3.09 1.47
CA GLN A 38 -12.69 -1.77 2.06
C GLN A 38 -14.20 -1.49 2.13
N ALA A 39 -14.92 -1.71 1.03
CA ALA A 39 -16.38 -1.53 1.00
C ALA A 39 -17.10 -2.46 1.98
N ALA A 40 -16.68 -3.72 2.09
CA ALA A 40 -17.23 -4.67 3.07
C ALA A 40 -17.03 -4.17 4.51
N GLY A 41 -15.81 -3.73 4.87
CA GLY A 41 -15.53 -3.17 6.19
C GLY A 41 -16.37 -1.93 6.50
N MET A 42 -16.55 -1.03 5.52
CA MET A 42 -17.41 0.15 5.67
C MET A 42 -18.89 -0.21 5.84
N MET A 43 -19.38 -1.24 5.13
CA MET A 43 -20.77 -1.69 5.21
C MET A 43 -21.08 -2.44 6.51
N GLU A 44 -20.12 -3.20 7.03
CA GLU A 44 -20.24 -3.87 8.33
C GLU A 44 -20.22 -2.85 9.49
N GLY A 45 -19.59 -1.69 9.29
CA GLY A 45 -19.49 -0.63 10.30
C GLY A 45 -18.55 -0.99 11.45
N THR A 46 -17.68 -1.98 11.25
CA THR A 46 -16.77 -2.47 12.28
C THR A 46 -15.63 -1.47 12.51
N ASN A 47 -15.48 -1.02 13.75
CA ASN A 47 -14.37 -0.17 14.14
C ASN A 47 -13.27 -1.02 14.79
N HIS A 48 -12.44 -1.64 13.94
CA HIS A 48 -11.35 -2.54 14.37
C HIS A 48 -10.34 -1.86 15.31
N PHE A 49 -10.19 -0.54 15.20
CA PHE A 49 -9.32 0.22 16.07
C PHE A 49 -9.90 0.38 17.46
N ALA A 50 -11.19 0.73 17.56
CA ALA A 50 -11.89 0.77 18.85
C ALA A 50 -11.92 -0.60 19.53
N GLU A 51 -12.05 -1.69 18.76
CA GLU A 51 -11.95 -3.05 19.27
C GLU A 51 -10.55 -3.36 19.83
N LEU A 52 -9.48 -2.95 19.14
CA LEU A 52 -8.12 -3.10 19.63
C LEU A 52 -7.88 -2.26 20.89
N SER A 53 -8.33 -1.00 20.92
CA SER A 53 -8.25 -0.13 22.10
C SER A 53 -9.02 -0.68 23.30
N ALA A 54 -10.21 -1.24 23.08
CA ALA A 54 -10.97 -1.90 24.15
C ALA A 54 -10.27 -3.16 24.70
N THR A 55 -9.43 -3.79 23.89
CA THR A 55 -8.71 -5.02 24.25
C THR A 55 -7.39 -4.74 24.96
N LEU A 56 -6.59 -3.78 24.46
CA LEU A 56 -5.23 -3.49 24.94
C LEU A 56 -5.13 -2.25 25.84
N GLY A 57 -6.18 -1.42 25.93
CA GLY A 57 -6.13 -0.16 26.67
C GLY A 57 -5.05 0.77 26.10
N ASP A 58 -4.24 1.39 26.97
CA ASP A 58 -3.21 2.36 26.60
C ASP A 58 -2.10 1.76 25.69
N GLU A 59 -1.89 0.44 25.74
CA GLU A 59 -0.90 -0.23 24.88
C GLU A 59 -1.34 -0.26 23.41
N ALA A 60 -2.64 -0.11 23.14
CA ALA A 60 -3.19 -0.08 21.78
C ALA A 60 -2.59 1.05 20.94
N ASP A 61 -2.36 2.23 21.53
CA ASP A 61 -1.84 3.39 20.80
C ASP A 61 -0.45 3.12 20.21
N THR A 62 0.39 2.40 20.95
CA THR A 62 1.74 2.03 20.48
C THR A 62 1.66 1.02 19.34
N VAL A 63 0.77 0.03 19.46
CA VAL A 63 0.55 -0.99 18.42
C VAL A 63 -0.04 -0.35 17.16
N MET A 64 -1.05 0.50 17.30
CA MET A 64 -1.69 1.23 16.18
C MET A 64 -0.68 2.13 15.47
N ALA A 65 0.10 2.92 16.22
CA ALA A 65 1.14 3.76 15.63
C ALA A 65 2.20 2.94 14.87
N ALA A 66 2.58 1.77 15.40
CA ALA A 66 3.50 0.87 14.72
C ALA A 66 2.88 0.27 13.44
N MET A 67 1.60 -0.12 13.46
CA MET A 67 0.87 -0.58 12.27
C MET A 67 0.75 0.50 11.20
N ASP A 68 0.43 1.73 11.60
CA ASP A 68 0.36 2.88 10.69
C ASP A 68 1.72 3.17 10.06
N ASN A 69 2.82 3.04 10.80
CA ASN A 69 4.16 3.19 10.25
C ASN A 69 4.50 2.08 9.22
N LEU A 70 4.04 0.85 9.44
CA LEU A 70 4.24 -0.25 8.49
C LEU A 70 3.43 -0.06 7.22
N ASN A 71 2.14 0.29 7.35
CA ASN A 71 1.27 0.59 6.22
C ASN A 71 1.73 1.85 5.46
N GLY A 72 1.99 2.94 6.17
CA GLY A 72 2.49 4.19 5.59
C GLY A 72 3.85 4.04 4.93
N GLY A 73 4.75 3.24 5.52
CA GLY A 73 6.03 2.87 4.93
C GLY A 73 5.88 2.22 3.56
N MET A 74 4.81 1.43 3.35
CA MET A 74 4.54 0.81 2.05
C MET A 74 4.17 1.85 0.98
N ALA A 75 3.37 2.87 1.34
CA ALA A 75 3.06 3.97 0.44
C ALA A 75 4.31 4.78 0.07
N TYR A 76 5.18 5.07 1.04
CA TYR A 76 6.42 5.79 0.78
C TYR A 76 7.39 5.03 -0.12
N VAL A 77 7.53 3.72 0.04
CA VAL A 77 8.40 2.94 -0.88
C VAL A 77 7.86 2.96 -2.31
N HIS A 78 6.55 2.91 -2.50
CA HIS A 78 5.95 3.06 -3.83
C HIS A 78 6.14 4.49 -4.37
N GLN A 79 6.03 5.52 -3.53
CA GLN A 79 6.36 6.89 -3.88
C GLN A 79 7.81 7.02 -4.39
N ASP A 80 8.76 6.42 -3.68
CA ASP A 80 10.19 6.46 -4.01
C ASP A 80 10.47 5.74 -5.33
N ALA A 81 9.80 4.61 -5.57
CA ALA A 81 9.87 3.90 -6.85
C ALA A 81 9.45 4.81 -8.02
N PHE A 82 8.35 5.55 -7.88
CA PHE A 82 7.95 6.55 -8.88
C PHE A 82 8.94 7.71 -8.99
N LEU A 83 9.37 8.27 -7.85
CA LEU A 83 10.28 9.42 -7.80
C LEU A 83 11.60 9.13 -8.52
N ASN A 84 12.13 7.92 -8.39
CA ASN A 84 13.35 7.49 -9.08
C ASN A 84 13.18 7.52 -10.60
N VAL A 85 12.08 6.94 -11.12
CA VAL A 85 11.79 6.99 -12.57
C VAL A 85 11.57 8.43 -13.03
N TYR A 86 10.78 9.20 -12.29
CA TYR A 86 10.50 10.60 -12.58
C TYR A 86 11.79 11.43 -12.66
N ASN A 87 12.71 11.27 -11.72
CA ASN A 87 13.99 12.00 -11.72
C ASN A 87 14.86 11.62 -12.92
N ASN A 88 14.89 10.34 -13.29
CA ASN A 88 15.62 9.88 -14.47
C ASN A 88 15.07 10.51 -15.76
N VAL A 89 13.74 10.49 -15.94
CA VAL A 89 13.08 11.11 -17.10
C VAL A 89 13.31 12.62 -17.11
N LYS A 90 13.11 13.30 -15.97
CA LYS A 90 13.31 14.74 -15.84
C LYS A 90 14.74 15.18 -16.15
N ASN A 91 15.74 14.38 -15.79
CA ASN A 91 17.13 14.66 -16.12
C ASN A 91 17.40 14.43 -17.60
N ALA A 92 16.89 13.34 -18.19
CA ALA A 92 17.03 13.06 -19.62
C ALA A 92 16.39 14.15 -20.50
N MET A 93 15.26 14.74 -20.08
CA MET A 93 14.63 15.86 -20.80
C MET A 93 15.52 17.11 -20.90
N ARG A 94 16.55 17.25 -20.05
CA ARG A 94 17.50 18.36 -20.10
C ARG A 94 18.61 18.14 -21.13
N ASP A 95 18.84 16.90 -21.55
CA ASP A 95 19.90 16.50 -22.46
C ASP A 95 19.30 16.16 -23.84
N GLU A 96 19.43 17.06 -24.83
CA GLU A 96 18.68 17.01 -26.10
C GLU A 96 19.05 15.85 -27.06
N ASP A 97 20.13 15.09 -26.79
CA ASP A 97 20.77 14.20 -27.77
C ASP A 97 20.29 12.72 -27.80
N SER A 98 19.38 12.24 -26.92
CA SER A 98 19.19 10.77 -26.71
C SER A 98 17.80 10.15 -26.92
N LYS A 99 16.85 10.84 -27.56
CA LYS A 99 15.40 10.53 -27.52
C LYS A 99 14.92 9.09 -27.83
N GLN A 100 15.66 8.29 -28.62
CA GLN A 100 15.21 6.94 -29.03
C GLN A 100 15.79 5.79 -28.18
N ALA A 101 16.95 5.99 -27.55
CA ALA A 101 17.51 5.05 -26.58
C ALA A 101 16.81 5.13 -25.20
N ASP A 102 15.99 6.15 -24.99
CA ASP A 102 15.39 6.48 -23.70
C ASP A 102 14.13 5.67 -23.36
N ARG A 103 13.37 5.21 -24.36
CA ARG A 103 12.15 4.41 -24.10
C ARG A 103 12.46 3.04 -23.52
N SER A 104 13.38 2.29 -24.12
CA SER A 104 13.73 0.96 -23.63
C SER A 104 14.38 1.03 -22.24
N LYS A 105 15.21 2.05 -22.00
CA LYS A 105 15.78 2.32 -20.66
C LYS A 105 14.68 2.65 -19.66
N LEU A 106 13.71 3.47 -20.03
CA LEU A 106 12.56 3.79 -19.19
C LEU A 106 11.78 2.52 -18.80
N TYR A 107 11.50 1.63 -19.74
CA TYR A 107 10.80 0.37 -19.43
C TYR A 107 11.59 -0.52 -18.46
N VAL A 108 12.92 -0.59 -18.61
CA VAL A 108 13.81 -1.31 -17.68
C VAL A 108 13.79 -0.65 -16.31
N ASP A 109 13.88 0.68 -16.24
CA ASP A 109 13.85 1.44 -14.99
C ASP A 109 12.52 1.26 -14.26
N ILE A 110 11.37 1.39 -14.96
CA ILE A 110 10.04 1.14 -14.40
C ILE A 110 9.96 -0.28 -13.83
N THR A 111 10.39 -1.27 -14.61
CA THR A 111 10.37 -2.68 -14.17
C THR A 111 11.22 -2.89 -12.93
N MET A 112 12.42 -2.31 -12.88
CA MET A 112 13.32 -2.39 -11.73
C MET A 112 12.70 -1.74 -10.48
N GLN A 113 12.12 -0.55 -10.63
CA GLN A 113 11.49 0.17 -9.51
C GLN A 113 10.24 -0.54 -9.01
N LYS A 114 9.42 -1.10 -9.91
CA LYS A 114 8.28 -1.96 -9.54
C LYS A 114 8.72 -3.19 -8.75
N ASN A 115 9.76 -3.89 -9.19
CA ASN A 115 10.29 -5.06 -8.47
C ASN A 115 10.85 -4.68 -7.08
N MET A 116 11.48 -3.52 -6.94
CA MET A 116 11.94 -3.04 -5.64
C MET A 116 10.78 -2.70 -4.70
N ALA A 117 9.71 -2.09 -5.21
CA ALA A 117 8.50 -1.85 -4.45
C ALA A 117 7.79 -3.16 -4.05
N GLU A 118 7.79 -4.18 -4.91
CA GLU A 118 7.25 -5.51 -4.57
C GLU A 118 8.00 -6.16 -3.41
N MET A 119 9.33 -6.06 -3.35
CA MET A 119 10.10 -6.59 -2.21
C MET A 119 9.73 -5.91 -0.89
N ALA A 120 9.28 -4.66 -0.93
CA ALA A 120 8.86 -3.94 0.27
C ALA A 120 7.52 -4.46 0.81
N ILE A 121 6.63 -4.98 -0.06
CA ILE A 121 5.40 -5.66 0.37
C ILE A 121 5.76 -6.82 1.31
N ASP A 122 6.68 -7.68 0.91
CA ASP A 122 7.09 -8.83 1.73
C ASP A 122 7.73 -8.39 3.03
N LYS A 123 8.65 -7.42 2.98
CA LYS A 123 9.34 -6.90 4.16
C LYS A 123 8.35 -6.34 5.19
N LEU A 124 7.42 -5.49 4.75
CA LEU A 124 6.49 -4.80 5.64
C LEU A 124 5.39 -5.75 6.16
N CYS A 125 4.88 -6.66 5.33
CA CYS A 125 3.97 -7.70 5.81
C CYS A 125 4.65 -8.64 6.82
N ASN A 126 5.93 -9.00 6.63
CA ASN A 126 6.66 -9.81 7.59
C ASN A 126 6.92 -9.06 8.92
N SER A 127 7.21 -7.76 8.85
CA SER A 127 7.29 -6.91 10.05
C SER A 127 5.94 -6.81 10.78
N ALA A 128 4.83 -6.72 10.04
CA ALA A 128 3.50 -6.75 10.64
C ALA A 128 3.20 -8.09 11.31
N LEU A 129 3.54 -9.22 10.66
CA LEU A 129 3.43 -10.54 11.26
C LEU A 129 4.20 -10.65 12.58
N ALA A 130 5.44 -10.15 12.62
CA ALA A 130 6.24 -10.13 13.84
C ALA A 130 5.59 -9.30 14.95
N LEU A 131 5.15 -8.07 14.61
CA LEU A 131 4.47 -7.18 15.56
C LEU A 131 3.16 -7.79 16.10
N ILE A 132 2.38 -8.45 15.26
CA ILE A 132 1.16 -9.15 15.69
C ILE A 132 1.52 -10.34 16.60
N HIS A 133 2.55 -11.11 16.26
CA HIS A 133 3.00 -12.23 17.10
C HIS A 133 3.44 -11.82 18.51
N GLU A 134 3.97 -10.60 18.66
CA GLU A 134 4.35 -10.03 19.95
C GLU A 134 3.13 -9.67 20.82
N GLN A 135 1.93 -9.59 20.23
CA GLN A 135 0.70 -9.28 20.98
C GLN A 135 0.16 -10.50 21.73
N PRO A 136 -0.54 -10.30 22.87
CA PRO A 136 -1.17 -11.37 23.62
C PRO A 136 -2.13 -12.24 22.78
N ALA A 137 -1.74 -13.50 22.55
CA ALA A 137 -2.42 -14.42 21.62
C ALA A 137 -3.89 -14.69 21.95
N ALA A 138 -4.26 -14.70 23.22
CA ALA A 138 -5.61 -15.04 23.65
C ALA A 138 -6.64 -13.92 23.39
N VAL A 139 -6.18 -12.69 23.12
CA VAL A 139 -7.06 -11.52 23.18
C VAL A 139 -6.83 -10.50 22.07
N ALA A 140 -5.61 -10.30 21.58
CA ALA A 140 -5.29 -9.11 20.77
C ALA A 140 -4.73 -9.37 19.36
N GLN A 141 -4.33 -10.60 19.04
CA GLN A 141 -3.69 -10.89 17.74
C GLN A 141 -4.64 -10.74 16.56
N ASP A 142 -5.89 -11.21 16.69
CA ASP A 142 -6.88 -11.09 15.62
C ASP A 142 -7.23 -9.63 15.34
N GLN A 143 -7.41 -8.83 16.40
CA GLN A 143 -7.74 -7.41 16.35
C GLN A 143 -6.59 -6.59 15.77
N ALA A 144 -5.35 -6.89 16.17
CA ALA A 144 -4.16 -6.27 15.60
C ALA A 144 -4.02 -6.58 14.10
N ALA A 145 -4.37 -7.80 13.68
CA ALA A 145 -4.39 -8.17 12.27
C ALA A 145 -5.50 -7.43 11.50
N ASP A 146 -6.68 -7.27 12.08
CA ASP A 146 -7.78 -6.50 11.48
C ASP A 146 -7.41 -5.03 11.26
N VAL A 147 -6.77 -4.41 12.26
CA VAL A 147 -6.21 -3.06 12.16
C VAL A 147 -5.21 -2.95 11.01
N PHE A 148 -4.25 -3.89 10.93
CA PHE A 148 -3.27 -3.90 9.85
C PHE A 148 -3.92 -4.04 8.48
N ILE A 149 -4.85 -5.00 8.33
CA ILE A 149 -5.56 -5.27 7.06
C ILE A 149 -6.37 -4.05 6.63
N THR A 150 -7.06 -3.40 7.56
CA THR A 150 -7.84 -2.19 7.30
C THR A 150 -6.94 -1.08 6.76
N GLY A 151 -5.82 -0.80 7.44
CA GLY A 151 -4.86 0.17 6.94
C GLY A 151 -4.27 -0.21 5.58
N LEU A 152 -4.01 -1.50 5.35
CA LEU A 152 -3.50 -1.99 4.07
C LEU A 152 -4.49 -1.74 2.92
N THR A 153 -5.81 -1.80 3.16
CA THR A 153 -6.80 -1.48 2.12
C THR A 153 -6.71 -0.03 1.65
N LEU A 154 -6.47 0.92 2.56
CA LEU A 154 -6.26 2.34 2.22
C LEU A 154 -4.96 2.55 1.44
N ILE A 155 -3.92 1.82 1.83
CA ILE A 155 -2.63 1.89 1.13
C ILE A 155 -2.71 1.26 -0.26
N ALA A 156 -3.51 0.21 -0.44
CA ALA A 156 -3.71 -0.43 -1.74
C ALA A 156 -4.23 0.56 -2.80
N ASP A 157 -5.12 1.49 -2.44
CA ASP A 157 -5.59 2.56 -3.34
C ASP A 157 -4.42 3.48 -3.76
N CYS A 158 -3.55 3.82 -2.82
CA CYS A 158 -2.35 4.61 -3.12
C CYS A 158 -1.36 3.86 -4.02
N VAL A 159 -1.15 2.57 -3.76
CA VAL A 159 -0.31 1.72 -4.61
C VAL A 159 -0.88 1.67 -6.03
N GLU A 160 -2.19 1.51 -6.20
CA GLU A 160 -2.85 1.54 -7.50
C GLU A 160 -2.56 2.85 -8.25
N VAL A 161 -2.66 4.00 -7.58
CA VAL A 161 -2.35 5.31 -8.17
C VAL A 161 -0.90 5.37 -8.63
N VAL A 162 0.05 4.99 -7.77
CA VAL A 162 1.48 4.98 -8.12
C VAL A 162 1.75 4.10 -9.34
N MET A 163 1.19 2.89 -9.36
CA MET A 163 1.40 1.94 -10.45
C MET A 163 0.83 2.48 -11.77
N LYS A 164 -0.36 3.09 -11.74
CA LYS A 164 -0.95 3.77 -12.90
C LYS A 164 -0.09 4.94 -13.41
N GLN A 165 0.53 5.70 -12.51
CA GLN A 165 1.41 6.81 -12.90
C GLN A 165 2.73 6.29 -13.47
N LEU A 166 3.28 5.19 -12.95
CA LEU A 166 4.44 4.50 -13.54
C LEU A 166 4.13 3.97 -14.95
N ASP A 167 2.97 3.32 -15.14
CA ASP A 167 2.58 2.71 -16.42
C ASP A 167 2.23 3.73 -17.50
N SER A 168 1.92 4.97 -17.12
CA SER A 168 1.64 6.06 -18.06
C SER A 168 2.83 7.00 -18.28
N MET A 169 4.01 6.67 -17.76
CA MET A 169 5.19 7.52 -17.83
C MET A 169 5.71 7.69 -19.27
N ASP A 170 5.60 6.66 -20.09
CA ASP A 170 6.05 6.67 -21.48
C ASP A 170 5.26 7.66 -22.36
N GLN A 171 4.00 7.90 -22.04
CA GLN A 171 3.12 8.87 -22.70
C GLN A 171 3.42 10.32 -22.33
N LYS A 172 4.25 10.53 -21.30
CA LYS A 172 4.50 11.85 -20.68
C LYS A 172 5.97 12.28 -20.73
N MET A 173 6.85 11.44 -21.26
CA MET A 173 8.30 11.70 -21.29
C MET A 173 8.72 12.96 -22.05
N ASP A 174 7.90 13.41 -23.00
CA ASP A 174 8.16 14.60 -23.81
C ASP A 174 7.43 15.86 -23.29
N ASP A 175 6.64 15.73 -22.21
CA ASP A 175 5.79 16.79 -21.66
C ASP A 175 6.08 17.01 -20.18
N PHE A 176 6.89 18.02 -19.90
CA PHE A 176 7.34 18.35 -18.55
C PHE A 176 6.17 18.70 -17.62
N ILE A 177 5.12 19.35 -18.15
CA ILE A 177 3.95 19.74 -17.35
C ILE A 177 3.21 18.47 -16.90
N ARG A 178 2.93 17.54 -17.82
CA ARG A 178 2.29 16.26 -17.48
C ARG A 178 3.13 15.40 -16.54
N LEU A 179 4.45 15.48 -16.66
CA LEU A 179 5.38 14.78 -15.78
C LEU A 179 5.30 15.33 -14.33
N GLU A 180 5.30 16.65 -14.17
CA GLU A 180 5.11 17.32 -12.87
C GLU A 180 3.71 17.05 -12.27
N GLU A 181 2.66 17.06 -13.10
CA GLU A 181 1.29 16.70 -12.66
C GLU A 181 1.22 15.25 -12.15
N SER A 182 1.92 14.32 -12.80
CA SER A 182 1.98 12.92 -12.37
C SER A 182 2.68 12.80 -11.02
N TRP A 183 3.78 13.53 -10.82
CA TRP A 183 4.45 13.59 -9.52
C TRP A 183 3.57 14.18 -8.42
N ASN A 184 2.85 15.27 -8.72
CA ASN A 184 1.91 15.87 -7.77
C ASN A 184 0.76 14.93 -7.42
N THR A 185 0.25 14.16 -8.39
CA THR A 185 -0.77 13.13 -8.17
C THR A 185 -0.28 12.05 -7.21
N VAL A 186 0.94 11.53 -7.42
CA VAL A 186 1.55 10.54 -6.53
C VAL A 186 1.72 11.09 -5.11
N LYS A 187 2.31 12.27 -4.95
CA LYS A 187 2.47 12.91 -3.63
C LYS A 187 1.14 13.11 -2.92
N ALA A 188 0.14 13.64 -3.63
CA ALA A 188 -1.19 13.88 -3.07
C ALA A 188 -1.83 12.56 -2.61
N SER A 189 -1.69 11.49 -3.40
CA SER A 189 -2.20 10.16 -3.05
C SER A 189 -1.52 9.59 -1.80
N VAL A 190 -0.20 9.71 -1.68
CA VAL A 190 0.57 9.21 -0.53
C VAL A 190 0.25 10.00 0.73
N ILE A 191 0.11 11.32 0.61
CA ILE A 191 -0.32 12.19 1.71
C ILE A 191 -1.74 11.81 2.13
N ALA A 192 -2.68 11.69 1.19
CA ALA A 192 -4.06 11.34 1.49
C ALA A 192 -4.17 9.96 2.16
N ALA A 193 -3.43 8.95 1.69
CA ALA A 193 -3.42 7.63 2.30
C ALA A 193 -2.84 7.64 3.73
N ASN A 194 -1.72 8.34 3.95
CA ASN A 194 -1.14 8.47 5.29
C ASN A 194 -1.98 9.33 6.24
N THR A 195 -2.62 10.37 5.73
CA THR A 195 -3.60 11.15 6.50
C THR A 195 -4.83 10.31 6.79
N GLY A 196 -5.27 9.46 5.86
CA GLY A 196 -6.35 8.50 6.03
C GLY A 196 -6.03 7.48 7.12
N LEU A 197 -4.83 6.89 7.11
CA LEU A 197 -4.35 6.03 8.20
C LEU A 197 -4.48 6.76 9.54
N LYS A 198 -4.03 8.02 9.63
CA LYS A 198 -4.09 8.82 10.86
C LYS A 198 -5.47 9.41 11.19
N GLY A 199 -6.41 9.41 10.24
CA GLY A 199 -7.62 10.25 10.24
C GLY A 199 -8.93 9.50 9.97
N VAL A 200 -8.89 8.17 9.80
CA VAL A 200 -10.03 7.28 10.15
C VAL A 200 -10.29 7.29 11.67
N TYR A 201 -9.47 8.04 12.42
CA TYR A 201 -9.60 8.41 13.82
C TYR A 201 -10.01 9.88 13.99
#